data_AF-A0A7K9RZS0-F1
#
_entry.id   AF-A0A7K9RZS0-F1
#
_cell.length_a   1.000
_cell.length_b   1.000
_cell.length_c   1.000
_cell.angle_alpha   90.00
_cell.angle_beta   90.00
_cell.angle_gamma   90.00
#
_symmetry.space_group_name_H-M   'P 1'
#
loop_
_entity.id
_entity.type
_entity.pdbx_description
1 polymer ?
#
loop_
_entity_poly.entity_id
_entity_poly.type
_entity_poly.pdbx_seq_one_letter_code
_entity_poly.pdbx_strand_id
1 'polypeptide(L)'
;AGANLLIAVGAIIMVIGFLGCCGAAKESRCMLMLFFIALLLILILQITGGVLGAVYKPQVEEAFALTLNASLNVMQDTSGKYEVSQEAFQKFEREEKCCGLLDGPKDWGENFNKPSSKICQCELEKPSSDLCVQYQNRYIYKKSCGEVIIQQIKDNLVIIMGIAFGLAVVEV
;
A
#
# COMPACT_ATOMS: atom_id res chain seq x y z
N ALA A 1 11.31 -0.17 -1.55
CA ALA A 1 10.89 0.99 -2.37
C ALA A 1 9.74 1.77 -1.73
N GLY A 2 8.65 1.13 -1.30
CA GLY A 2 7.48 1.83 -0.73
C GLY A 2 7.77 2.73 0.49
N ALA A 3 8.55 2.25 1.46
CA ALA A 3 8.90 3.07 2.64
C ALA A 3 9.63 4.38 2.27
N ASN A 4 10.56 4.33 1.32
CA ASN A 4 11.30 5.51 0.87
C ASN A 4 10.38 6.53 0.17
N LEU A 5 9.38 6.05 -0.58
CA LEU A 5 8.37 6.93 -1.19
C LEU A 5 7.51 7.62 -0.12
N LEU A 6 7.05 6.88 0.89
CA LEU A 6 6.26 7.46 1.99
C LEU A 6 7.04 8.52 2.77
N ILE A 7 8.33 8.27 3.04
CA ILE A 7 9.21 9.24 3.71
C ILE A 7 9.38 10.49 2.84
N ALA A 8 9.64 10.32 1.53
CA ALA A 8 9.81 11.44 0.62
C ALA A 8 8.54 12.30 0.52
N VAL A 9 7.37 11.67 0.35
CA VAL A 9 6.07 12.36 0.30
C VAL A 9 5.81 13.11 1.61
N GLY A 10 6.03 12.48 2.76
CA GLY A 10 5.83 13.12 4.07
C GLY A 10 6.75 14.33 4.28
N ALA A 11 8.01 14.24 3.86
CA ALA A 11 8.95 15.36 3.94
C ALA A 11 8.52 16.54 3.04
N ILE A 12 8.06 16.27 1.82
CA ILE A 12 7.55 17.30 0.90
C ILE A 12 6.33 18.01 1.50
N ILE A 13 5.37 17.25 2.03
CA ILE A 13 4.18 17.80 2.68
C ILE A 13 4.57 18.70 3.86
N MET A 14 5.52 18.28 4.69
CA MET A 14 6.01 19.08 5.82
C MET A 14 6.61 20.41 5.38
N VAL A 15 7.46 20.41 4.34
CA VAL A 15 8.10 21.63 3.81
C VAL A 15 7.05 22.58 3.22
N ILE A 16 6.12 22.07 2.42
CA ILE A 16 5.05 22.89 1.83
C ILE A 16 4.16 23.49 2.93
N GLY A 17 3.79 22.69 3.93
CA GLY A 17 3.02 23.15 5.09
C GLY A 17 3.76 24.24 5.89
N PHE A 18 5.07 24.10 6.08
CA PHE A 18 5.90 25.11 6.73
C PHE A 18 5.91 26.43 5.93
N LEU A 19 6.10 26.35 4.61
CA LEU A 19 6.08 27.54 3.74
C LEU A 19 4.74 28.26 3.78
N GLY A 20 3.63 27.51 3.76
CA GLY A 20 2.28 28.09 3.88
C GLY A 20 2.06 28.76 5.24
N CYS A 21 2.32 28.03 6.33
CA CYS A 21 2.09 28.50 7.69
C CYS A 21 2.99 29.71 8.05
N CYS A 22 4.30 29.59 7.84
CA CYS A 22 5.24 30.68 8.12
C CYS A 22 5.12 31.84 7.13
N GLY A 23 4.78 31.56 5.87
CA GLY A 23 4.54 32.59 4.86
C GLY A 23 3.37 33.49 5.22
N ALA A 24 2.27 32.91 5.69
CA ALA A 24 1.13 33.66 6.20
C ALA A 24 1.45 34.43 7.49
N ALA A 25 2.07 33.76 8.48
CA ALA A 25 2.37 34.39 9.77
C ALA A 25 3.37 35.55 9.69
N LYS A 26 4.34 35.48 8.77
CA LYS A 26 5.34 36.53 8.55
C LYS A 26 4.97 37.51 7.44
N GLU A 27 3.78 37.37 6.86
CA GLU A 27 3.31 38.14 5.70
C GLU A 27 4.35 38.17 4.54
N SER A 28 5.10 37.07 4.40
CA SER A 28 6.21 36.99 3.46
C SER A 28 5.70 36.58 2.08
N ARG A 29 5.62 37.56 1.18
CA ARG A 29 5.20 37.35 -0.22
C ARG A 29 6.02 36.28 -0.93
N CYS A 30 7.33 36.22 -0.67
CA CYS A 30 8.22 35.23 -1.28
C CYS A 30 7.87 33.79 -0.85
N MET A 31 7.64 33.56 0.45
CA MET A 31 7.27 32.23 0.96
C MET A 31 5.89 31.79 0.46
N LEU A 32 4.93 32.72 0.42
CA LEU A 32 3.59 32.46 -0.13
C LEU A 32 3.61 32.17 -1.64
N MET A 33 4.46 32.86 -2.41
CA MET A 33 4.65 32.55 -3.83
C MET A 33 5.23 31.14 -4.02
N LEU A 34 6.24 30.75 -3.23
CA LEU A 34 6.80 29.39 -3.31
C LEU A 34 5.77 28.32 -2.95
N PHE A 35 4.95 28.57 -1.93
CA PHE A 35 3.84 27.70 -1.57
C PHE A 35 2.85 27.53 -2.73
N PHE A 36 2.41 28.63 -3.34
CA PHE A 36 1.48 28.60 -4.48
C PHE A 36 2.07 27.86 -5.69
N ILE A 37 3.34 28.12 -6.04
CA ILE A 37 4.02 27.43 -7.14
C ILE A 37 4.11 25.92 -6.85
N ALA A 38 4.42 25.53 -5.61
CA ALA A 38 4.48 24.12 -5.24
C ALA A 38 3.12 23.42 -5.36
N LEU A 39 2.02 24.06 -4.90
CA LEU A 39 0.67 23.53 -5.07
C LEU A 39 0.28 23.39 -6.55
N LEU A 40 0.59 24.40 -7.37
CA LEU A 40 0.31 24.37 -8.81
C LEU A 40 1.05 23.20 -9.51
N LEU A 41 2.30 22.93 -9.13
CA LEU A 41 3.04 21.78 -9.66
C LEU A 41 2.42 20.45 -9.23
N ILE A 42 1.95 20.35 -7.98
CA ILE A 42 1.25 19.14 -7.50
C ILE A 42 -0.04 18.93 -8.29
N LEU A 43 -0.83 19.97 -8.52
CA LEU A 43 -2.07 19.89 -9.30
C LEU A 43 -1.81 19.39 -10.73
N ILE A 44 -0.76 19.90 -11.39
CA ILE A 44 -0.36 19.41 -12.72
C ILE A 44 0.02 17.93 -12.67
N LEU A 45 0.77 17.49 -11.65
CA LEU A 45 1.13 16.09 -11.46
C LEU A 45 -0.08 15.20 -11.19
N GLN A 46 -1.05 15.66 -10.41
CA GLN A 46 -2.30 14.93 -10.14
C GLN A 46 -3.13 14.74 -11.40
N ILE A 47 -3.34 15.79 -12.19
CA ILE A 47 -4.09 15.72 -13.46
C ILE A 47 -3.35 14.79 -14.44
N THR A 48 -2.04 14.98 -14.58
CA THR A 48 -1.22 14.14 -15.48
C THR A 48 -1.25 12.68 -15.05
N GLY A 49 -1.07 12.39 -13.76
CA GLY A 49 -1.15 11.04 -13.21
C GLY A 49 -2.52 10.41 -13.39
N GLY A 50 -3.60 11.17 -13.18
CA GLY A 50 -4.97 10.71 -13.40
C GLY A 50 -5.26 10.38 -14.87
N VAL A 51 -4.85 11.25 -15.80
CA VAL A 51 -5.03 11.04 -17.24
C VAL A 51 -4.18 9.85 -17.71
N LEU A 52 -2.89 9.81 -17.36
CA LEU A 52 -2.02 8.70 -17.74
C LEU A 52 -2.51 7.37 -17.16
N GLY A 53 -2.94 7.34 -15.90
CA GLY A 53 -3.51 6.15 -15.28
C GLY A 53 -4.80 5.67 -15.96
N ALA A 54 -5.62 6.60 -16.46
CA ALA A 54 -6.85 6.27 -17.16
C ALA A 54 -6.62 5.78 -18.61
N VAL A 55 -5.66 6.37 -19.32
CA VAL A 55 -5.35 6.04 -20.73
C VAL A 55 -4.49 4.78 -20.82
N TYR A 56 -3.47 4.67 -19.98
CA TYR A 56 -2.47 3.59 -20.00
C TYR A 56 -2.78 2.48 -19.00
N LYS A 57 -4.06 2.15 -18.81
CA LYS A 57 -4.50 1.06 -17.91
C LYS A 57 -3.72 -0.26 -18.09
N PRO A 58 -3.54 -0.81 -19.30
CA PRO A 58 -2.83 -2.08 -19.44
C PRO A 58 -1.36 -1.98 -19.01
N GLN A 59 -0.69 -0.85 -19.23
CA GLN A 59 0.68 -0.63 -18.76
C GLN A 59 0.75 -0.48 -17.24
N VAL A 60 -0.27 0.15 -16.63
CA VAL A 60 -0.38 0.24 -15.17
C VAL A 60 -0.58 -1.14 -14.55
N GLU A 61 -1.42 -1.99 -15.15
CA GLU A 61 -1.62 -3.38 -14.71
C GLU A 61 -0.33 -4.20 -14.82
N GLU A 62 0.43 -4.04 -15.90
CA GLU A 62 1.73 -4.72 -16.08
C GLU A 62 2.77 -4.24 -15.04
N ALA A 63 2.89 -2.93 -14.85
CA ALA A 63 3.79 -2.36 -13.84
C ALA A 63 3.42 -2.82 -12.42
N PHE A 64 2.12 -2.95 -12.15
CA PHE A 64 1.62 -3.51 -10.90
C PHE A 64 2.02 -4.99 -10.75
N ALA A 65 1.84 -5.81 -11.79
CA ALA A 65 2.25 -7.21 -11.78
C ALA A 65 3.75 -7.39 -11.54
N LEU A 66 4.60 -6.56 -12.16
CA LEU A 66 6.05 -6.55 -11.90
C LEU A 66 6.36 -6.22 -10.44
N THR A 67 5.63 -5.25 -9.86
CA THR A 67 5.79 -4.87 -8.45
C THR A 67 5.35 -6.00 -7.51
N LEU A 68 4.26 -6.69 -7.82
CA LEU A 68 3.80 -7.86 -7.06
C LEU A 68 4.84 -8.98 -7.10
N ASN A 69 5.39 -9.30 -8.27
CA ASN A 69 6.45 -10.30 -8.41
C ASN A 69 7.72 -9.92 -7.61
N ALA A 70 8.10 -8.65 -7.61
CA ALA A 70 9.21 -8.18 -6.78
C ALA A 70 8.92 -8.37 -5.28
N SER A 71 7.67 -8.15 -4.85
CA SER A 71 7.24 -8.43 -3.48
C SER A 71 7.27 -9.93 -3.13
N LEU A 72 6.98 -10.81 -4.09
CA LEU A 72 7.12 -12.27 -3.88
C LEU A 72 8.57 -12.65 -3.60
N ASN A 73 9.54 -12.08 -4.33
CA ASN A 73 10.96 -12.32 -4.06
C ASN A 73 11.35 -11.90 -2.63
N VAL A 74 10.75 -10.81 -2.12
CA VAL A 74 10.96 -10.35 -0.73
C VAL A 74 10.36 -11.33 0.29
N MET A 75 9.20 -11.94 -0.02
CA MET A 75 8.55 -12.93 0.85
C MET A 75 9.30 -14.27 0.87
N GLN A 76 9.91 -14.66 -0.25
CA GLN A 76 10.64 -15.92 -0.38
C GLN A 76 12.11 -15.81 0.02
N ASP A 77 12.64 -14.59 0.19
CA ASP A 77 14.02 -14.40 0.62
C ASP A 77 14.28 -15.05 1.99
N THR A 78 15.30 -15.90 2.04
CA THR A 78 15.74 -16.61 3.24
C THR A 78 17.01 -16.01 3.86
N SER A 79 17.57 -14.97 3.24
CA SER A 79 18.85 -14.37 3.62
C SER A 79 18.79 -13.48 4.88
N GLY A 80 17.59 -13.26 5.42
CA GLY A 80 17.35 -12.44 6.60
C GLY A 80 17.26 -10.94 6.31
N LYS A 81 17.58 -10.50 5.07
CA LYS A 81 17.59 -9.08 4.69
C LYS A 81 16.24 -8.39 4.82
N TYR A 82 15.15 -9.15 4.68
CA TYR A 82 13.80 -8.62 4.62
C TYR A 82 12.92 -9.05 5.80
N GLU A 83 13.49 -9.55 6.89
CA GLU A 83 12.72 -10.04 8.07
C GLU A 83 11.72 -9.01 8.57
N VAL A 84 12.12 -7.74 8.73
CA VAL A 84 11.23 -6.66 9.17
C VAL A 84 10.05 -6.45 8.20
N SER A 85 10.29 -6.57 6.89
CA SER A 85 9.23 -6.43 5.88
C SER A 85 8.30 -7.65 5.87
N GLN A 86 8.87 -8.84 6.06
CA GLN A 86 8.11 -10.09 6.18
C GLN A 86 7.23 -10.09 7.43
N GLU A 87 7.74 -9.64 8.59
CA GLU A 87 6.97 -9.51 9.82
C GLU A 87 5.83 -8.49 9.69
N ALA A 88 6.11 -7.34 9.07
CA ALA A 88 5.08 -6.33 8.78
C ALA A 88 3.98 -6.89 7.86
N PHE A 89 4.36 -7.69 6.86
CA PHE A 89 3.39 -8.33 5.98
C PHE A 89 2.59 -9.43 6.69
N GLN A 90 3.21 -10.25 7.55
CA GLN A 90 2.49 -11.22 8.38
C GLN A 90 1.53 -10.54 9.37
N LYS A 91 1.85 -9.34 9.85
CA LYS A 91 0.92 -8.54 10.66
C LYS A 91 -0.29 -8.13 9.85
N PHE A 92 -0.07 -7.64 8.62
CA PHE A 92 -1.14 -7.32 7.68
C PHE A 92 -2.03 -8.53 7.36
N GLU A 93 -1.45 -9.71 7.11
CA GLU A 93 -2.19 -10.96 6.91
C GLU A 93 -3.16 -11.27 8.06
N ARG A 94 -2.74 -11.03 9.31
CA ARG A 94 -3.58 -11.26 10.50
C ARG A 94 -4.67 -10.20 10.67
N GLU A 95 -4.35 -8.93 10.40
CA GLU A 95 -5.31 -7.82 10.50
C GLU A 95 -6.42 -7.95 9.46
N GLU A 96 -6.04 -8.28 8.22
CA GLU A 96 -6.96 -8.38 7.07
C GLU A 96 -7.48 -9.81 6.83
N LYS A 97 -7.09 -10.78 7.67
CA LYS A 97 -7.55 -12.18 7.64
C LYS A 97 -7.37 -12.82 6.26
N CYS A 98 -6.18 -12.67 5.70
CA CYS A 98 -5.78 -13.18 4.40
C CYS A 98 -4.42 -13.90 4.49
N CYS A 99 -4.09 -14.69 3.48
CA CYS A 99 -2.83 -15.44 3.42
C CYS A 99 -2.17 -15.26 2.07
N GLY A 100 -0.87 -14.95 2.03
CA GLY A 100 -0.13 -14.76 0.80
C GLY A 100 -0.59 -13.54 0.01
N LEU A 101 0.14 -13.19 -1.04
CA LEU A 101 -0.17 -12.07 -1.91
C LEU A 101 -1.10 -12.48 -3.05
N LEU A 102 -0.81 -13.59 -3.73
CA LEU A 102 -1.52 -14.10 -4.91
C LEU A 102 -1.92 -15.57 -4.73
N ASP A 103 -0.96 -16.47 -4.51
CA ASP A 103 -1.18 -17.94 -4.47
C ASP A 103 -1.22 -18.51 -3.04
N GLY A 104 -1.54 -17.66 -2.07
CA GLY A 104 -1.75 -18.08 -0.69
C GLY A 104 -0.45 -18.51 0.01
N PRO A 105 -0.43 -19.63 0.74
CA PRO A 105 0.75 -20.07 1.49
C PRO A 105 1.95 -20.38 0.58
N LYS A 106 1.73 -20.63 -0.72
CA LYS A 106 2.79 -20.91 -1.69
C LYS A 106 3.70 -19.70 -1.92
N ASP A 107 3.17 -18.49 -1.77
CA ASP A 107 3.94 -17.26 -1.98
C ASP A 107 5.11 -17.12 -1.02
N TRP A 108 5.01 -17.75 0.15
CA TRP A 108 6.05 -17.75 1.17
C TRP A 108 7.20 -18.74 0.90
N GLY A 109 7.05 -19.66 -0.06
CA GLY A 109 8.08 -20.64 -0.41
C GLY A 109 8.59 -21.41 0.81
N GLU A 110 9.92 -21.46 0.97
CA GLU A 110 10.56 -22.15 2.10
C GLU A 110 10.31 -21.47 3.45
N ASN A 111 10.00 -20.17 3.46
CA ASN A 111 9.75 -19.42 4.70
C ASN A 111 8.49 -19.88 5.42
N PHE A 112 7.52 -20.48 4.71
CA PHE A 112 6.27 -20.98 5.29
C PHE A 112 6.50 -22.02 6.40
N ASN A 113 7.51 -22.87 6.24
CA ASN A 113 7.79 -23.97 7.17
C ASN A 113 8.73 -23.58 8.32
N LYS A 114 9.13 -22.31 8.42
CA LYS A 114 10.01 -21.87 9.50
C LYS A 114 9.28 -22.05 10.85
N PRO A 115 9.92 -22.71 11.84
CA PRO A 115 9.28 -23.12 13.10
C PRO A 115 8.78 -21.96 13.97
N SER A 116 9.27 -20.74 13.75
CA SER A 116 8.84 -19.51 14.42
C SER A 116 7.75 -18.74 13.66
N SER A 117 7.38 -19.17 12.46
CA SER A 117 6.53 -18.38 11.58
C SER A 117 5.03 -18.63 11.87
N LYS A 118 4.33 -17.57 12.26
CA LYS A 118 2.85 -17.51 12.33
C LYS A 118 2.26 -17.04 10.99
N ILE A 119 2.94 -17.38 9.90
CA ILE A 119 2.53 -17.03 8.54
C ILE A 119 1.13 -17.55 8.29
N CYS A 120 0.25 -16.69 7.80
CA CYS A 120 -1.13 -17.00 7.46
C CYS A 120 -1.99 -17.63 8.59
N GLN A 121 -1.56 -17.60 9.85
CA GLN A 121 -2.23 -18.36 10.91
C GLN A 121 -3.65 -17.85 11.16
N CYS A 122 -4.63 -18.74 11.02
CA CYS A 122 -6.03 -18.44 11.36
C CYS A 122 -6.24 -18.55 12.88
N GLU A 123 -6.82 -17.52 13.50
CA GLU A 123 -7.06 -17.48 14.96
C GLU A 123 -8.27 -18.33 15.42
N LEU A 124 -9.06 -18.89 14.49
CA LEU A 124 -10.29 -19.62 14.82
C LEU A 124 -10.03 -21.11 15.07
N GLU A 125 -10.45 -21.59 16.25
CA GLU A 125 -10.41 -23.02 16.64
C GLU A 125 -11.48 -23.89 15.95
N LYS A 126 -12.45 -23.30 15.25
CA LYS A 126 -13.57 -24.03 14.62
C LYS A 126 -13.65 -23.77 13.11
N PRO A 127 -13.69 -24.84 12.27
CA PRO A 127 -13.73 -24.75 10.80
C PRO A 127 -15.09 -24.34 10.22
N SER A 128 -16.01 -23.82 11.03
CA SER A 128 -17.39 -23.52 10.63
C SER A 128 -17.54 -22.21 9.86
N SER A 129 -16.48 -21.40 9.75
CA SER A 129 -16.45 -20.22 8.90
C SER A 129 -15.72 -20.53 7.60
N ASP A 130 -16.29 -20.09 6.48
CA ASP A 130 -15.72 -20.11 5.12
C ASP A 130 -14.40 -19.29 4.97
N LEU A 131 -13.77 -18.93 6.10
CA LEU A 131 -12.63 -18.05 6.27
C LEU A 131 -11.30 -18.83 6.41
N CYS A 132 -11.31 -20.00 7.06
CA CYS A 132 -10.08 -20.78 7.31
C CYS A 132 -10.11 -22.10 6.55
N VAL A 133 -8.94 -22.57 6.10
CA VAL A 133 -8.74 -23.90 5.52
C VAL A 133 -7.59 -24.63 6.19
N GLN A 134 -7.65 -25.95 6.25
CA GLN A 134 -6.55 -26.76 6.77
C GLN A 134 -5.48 -26.93 5.70
N TYR A 135 -4.24 -26.57 6.01
CA TYR A 135 -3.08 -26.72 5.14
C TYR A 135 -1.88 -27.17 5.96
N GLN A 136 -1.23 -28.28 5.56
CA GLN A 136 -0.06 -28.86 6.25
C GLN A 136 -0.24 -28.95 7.79
N ASN A 137 -1.39 -29.47 8.23
CA ASN A 137 -1.73 -29.65 9.65
C ASN A 137 -1.90 -28.36 10.48
N ARG A 138 -2.04 -27.19 9.82
CA ARG A 138 -2.37 -25.88 10.43
C ARG A 138 -3.62 -25.30 9.78
N TYR A 139 -4.34 -24.43 10.50
CA TYR A 139 -5.42 -23.64 9.92
C TYR A 139 -4.88 -22.30 9.42
N ILE A 140 -5.11 -22.01 8.14
CA ILE A 140 -4.68 -20.77 7.50
C ILE A 140 -5.87 -20.01 6.91
N TYR A 141 -5.72 -18.71 6.71
CA TYR A 141 -6.72 -17.92 5.97
C TYR A 141 -6.87 -18.42 4.53
N LYS A 142 -8.12 -18.53 4.08
CA LYS A 142 -8.49 -19.08 2.75
C LYS A 142 -8.24 -18.08 1.62
N LYS A 143 -8.50 -16.79 1.85
CA LYS A 143 -8.42 -15.74 0.83
C LYS A 143 -6.99 -15.23 0.67
N SER A 144 -6.58 -14.93 -0.56
CA SER A 144 -5.33 -14.21 -0.81
C SER A 144 -5.43 -12.75 -0.41
N CYS A 145 -4.34 -12.14 0.05
CA CYS A 145 -4.34 -10.73 0.40
C CYS A 145 -4.52 -9.83 -0.82
N GLY A 146 -4.07 -10.24 -2.01
CA GLY A 146 -4.34 -9.54 -3.25
C GLY A 146 -5.83 -9.43 -3.55
N GLU A 147 -6.59 -10.51 -3.35
CA GLU A 147 -8.05 -10.47 -3.48
C GLU A 147 -8.69 -9.53 -2.44
N VAL A 148 -8.25 -9.59 -1.18
CA VAL A 148 -8.78 -8.71 -0.12
C VAL A 148 -8.49 -7.24 -0.43
N ILE A 149 -7.27 -6.91 -0.86
CA ILE A 149 -6.88 -5.55 -1.26
C ILE A 149 -7.74 -5.07 -2.44
N ILE A 150 -7.92 -5.90 -3.46
CA ILE A 150 -8.75 -5.55 -4.63
C ILE A 150 -10.22 -5.36 -4.21
N GLN A 151 -10.76 -6.22 -3.34
CA GLN A 151 -12.11 -6.07 -2.80
C GLN A 151 -12.24 -4.76 -2.01
N GLN A 152 -11.29 -4.46 -1.12
CA GLN A 152 -11.28 -3.20 -0.37
C GLN A 152 -11.20 -1.98 -1.27
N ILE A 153 -10.40 -2.00 -2.33
CA ILE A 153 -10.32 -0.89 -3.29
C ILE A 153 -11.65 -0.73 -4.03
N LYS A 154 -12.28 -1.83 -4.47
CA LYS A 154 -13.56 -1.79 -5.18
C LYS A 154 -14.68 -1.26 -4.30
N ASP A 155 -14.77 -1.76 -3.06
CA ASP A 155 -15.82 -1.39 -2.11
C ASP A 155 -15.69 0.08 -1.68
N ASN A 156 -14.46 0.59 -1.59
CA ASN A 156 -14.18 1.97 -1.18
C ASN A 156 -13.86 2.91 -2.36
N LEU A 157 -14.08 2.49 -3.60
CA LEU A 157 -13.68 3.25 -4.79
C LEU A 157 -14.27 4.67 -4.79
N VAL A 158 -15.54 4.79 -4.37
CA VAL A 158 -16.23 6.09 -4.25
C VAL A 158 -15.57 6.99 -3.22
N ILE A 159 -15.14 6.43 -2.08
CA ILE A 159 -14.45 7.18 -1.02
C ILE A 159 -13.08 7.64 -1.52
N ILE A 160 -12.32 6.77 -2.19
CA ILE A 160 -11.00 7.11 -2.75
C ILE A 160 -11.13 8.22 -3.79
N MET A 161 -12.09 8.13 -4.70
CA MET A 161 -12.39 9.19 -5.67
C MET A 161 -12.80 10.49 -4.98
N GLY A 162 -13.59 10.41 -3.90
CA GLY A 162 -13.97 11.56 -3.08
C GLY A 162 -12.79 12.24 -2.40
N ILE A 163 -11.84 11.47 -1.84
CA ILE A 163 -10.61 12.00 -1.25
C ILE A 163 -9.76 12.69 -2.32
N ALA A 164 -9.58 12.06 -3.49
CA ALA A 164 -8.80 12.65 -4.58
C ALA A 164 -9.42 13.96 -5.08
N PHE A 165 -10.74 14.01 -5.24
CA PHE A 165 -11.44 15.25 -5.61
C PHE A 165 -11.33 16.31 -4.51
N GLY A 166 -11.51 15.94 -3.25
CA GLY A 166 -11.38 16.85 -2.12
C GLY A 166 -9.98 17.47 -2.02
N LEU A 167 -8.93 16.68 -2.24
CA LEU A 167 -7.55 17.18 -2.30
C LEU A 167 -7.37 18.20 -3.43
N ALA A 168 -7.85 17.89 -4.64
CA ALA A 168 -7.77 18.81 -5.77
C ALA A 168 -8.53 20.13 -5.51
N VAL A 169 -9.65 20.09 -4.80
CA VAL A 169 -10.40 21.30 -4.41
C VAL A 169 -9.67 22.12 -3.34
N VAL A 170 -8.99 21.47 -2.39
CA VAL A 170 -8.23 22.16 -1.34
C VAL A 170 -6.96 22.81 -1.89
N GLU A 171 -6.37 22.24 -2.94
CA GLU A 171 -5.19 22.78 -3.61
C GLU A 171 -5.46 24.04 -4.44
N VAL A 172 -6.72 24.28 -4.86
CA VAL A 172 -7.15 25.38 -5.72
C VAL A 172 -7.77 26.51 -4.91
#